data_AF-A0A7S3N5T4-F1
#
_entry.id   AF-A0A7S3N5T4-F1
#
_cell.length_a   1.000
_cell.length_b   1.000
_cell.length_c   1.000
_cell.angle_alpha   90.00
_cell.angle_beta   90.00
_cell.angle_gamma   90.00
#
_symmetry.space_group_name_H-M   'P 1'
#
loop_
_entity.id
_entity.type
_entity.pdbx_description
1 polymer ?
#
loop_
_entity_poly.entity_id
_entity_poly.type
_entity_poly.pdbx_seq_one_letter_code
_entity_poly.pdbx_strand_id
1 'polypeptide(L)'
;PEVKLKKEHARPMIFKKPTIFFSARVHPGEVAASFVLNGILSIITDPDNLYGKVLRKNFVFKIVPLINPDGVSRGYYRLDTNGNNLNRFYGEPKLEVHPSIYAIKKVLMQLKEIGKLCIYIDLHAHAARKGCFMFGNALPNISQQIENLALPKVISLNSEDFDFNQCNFSENIMNAKDKNGGLSREGSGRVSIWKVTGIPNSYTLECHYTIGLSKNKLTSFF
;
A
#
# COMPACT_ATOMS: atom_id res chain seq x y z
N PRO A 1 -28.76 14.97 -27.75
CA PRO A 1 -28.43 13.55 -28.00
C PRO A 1 -28.17 12.82 -26.69
N GLU A 2 -29.12 11.97 -26.27
CA GLU A 2 -28.97 11.09 -25.11
C GLU A 2 -27.72 10.22 -25.28
N VAL A 3 -26.80 10.32 -24.32
CA VAL A 3 -25.66 9.41 -24.22
C VAL A 3 -26.22 8.06 -23.77
N LYS A 4 -26.52 7.19 -24.72
CA LYS A 4 -26.81 5.77 -24.45
C LYS A 4 -25.61 5.16 -23.73
N LEU A 5 -25.73 4.96 -22.42
CA LEU A 5 -24.79 4.17 -21.62
C LEU A 5 -24.66 2.79 -22.27
N LYS A 6 -23.50 2.54 -22.89
CA LYS A 6 -23.19 1.27 -23.56
C LYS A 6 -23.19 0.14 -22.52
N LYS A 7 -23.90 -0.95 -22.88
CA LYS A 7 -23.85 -2.35 -22.43
C LYS A 7 -23.29 -2.58 -21.02
N GLU A 8 -24.11 -3.17 -20.15
CA GLU A 8 -23.67 -3.82 -18.91
C GLU A 8 -22.47 -4.73 -19.20
N HIS A 9 -21.26 -4.24 -18.93
CA HIS A 9 -20.09 -5.08 -18.94
C HIS A 9 -20.29 -6.12 -17.84
N ALA A 10 -20.26 -7.40 -18.19
CA ALA A 10 -20.25 -8.49 -17.22
C ALA A 10 -19.20 -8.13 -16.16
N ARG A 11 -19.61 -8.07 -14.89
CA ARG A 11 -18.73 -7.71 -13.79
C ARG A 11 -17.46 -8.59 -13.85
N PRO A 12 -16.28 -8.04 -13.54
CA PRO A 12 -15.04 -8.82 -13.59
C PRO A 12 -15.20 -10.12 -12.82
N MET A 13 -14.58 -11.20 -13.31
CA MET A 13 -14.58 -12.51 -12.67
C MET A 13 -14.33 -12.38 -11.17
N ILE A 14 -15.30 -12.79 -10.36
CA ILE A 14 -15.16 -12.79 -8.90
C ILE A 14 -14.42 -14.06 -8.52
N PHE A 15 -13.17 -13.89 -8.11
CA PHE A 15 -12.38 -14.98 -7.56
C PHE A 15 -12.87 -15.32 -6.15
N LYS A 16 -12.90 -16.61 -5.81
CA LYS A 16 -13.29 -17.07 -4.46
C LYS A 16 -12.22 -16.81 -3.40
N LYS A 17 -10.98 -16.52 -3.81
CA LYS A 17 -9.80 -16.34 -2.96
C LYS A 17 -9.74 -14.95 -2.32
N PRO A 18 -9.12 -14.80 -1.13
CA PRO A 18 -8.78 -13.50 -0.56
C PRO A 18 -7.88 -12.68 -1.49
N THR A 19 -7.94 -11.35 -1.35
CA THR A 19 -7.29 -10.37 -2.22
C THR A 19 -6.30 -9.52 -1.44
N ILE A 20 -5.07 -9.47 -1.95
CA ILE A 20 -4.01 -8.57 -1.53
C ILE A 20 -3.96 -7.41 -2.51
N PHE A 21 -4.05 -6.18 -2.00
CA PHE A 21 -4.00 -4.97 -2.80
C PHE A 21 -2.68 -4.24 -2.60
N PHE A 22 -1.97 -3.98 -3.70
CA PHE A 22 -0.77 -3.16 -3.71
C PHE A 22 -1.02 -1.86 -4.47
N SER A 23 -0.52 -0.76 -3.93
CA SER A 23 -0.39 0.50 -4.67
C SER A 23 1.02 1.05 -4.56
N ALA A 24 1.43 1.86 -5.54
CA ALA A 24 2.72 2.52 -5.51
C ALA A 24 2.65 3.90 -6.15
N ARG A 25 3.67 4.73 -5.87
CA ARG A 25 3.92 6.02 -6.54
C ARG A 25 2.73 6.98 -6.47
N VAL A 26 2.13 7.11 -5.29
CA VAL A 26 1.25 8.24 -4.97
C VAL A 26 2.04 9.55 -4.94
N HIS A 27 3.26 9.51 -4.39
CA HIS A 27 4.25 10.55 -4.55
C HIS A 27 5.11 10.23 -5.79
N PRO A 28 5.19 11.14 -6.77
CA PRO A 28 5.87 10.87 -8.03
C PRO A 28 7.35 10.53 -7.93
N GLY A 29 8.10 11.19 -7.05
CA GLY A 29 9.56 11.06 -6.93
C GLY A 29 10.03 9.80 -6.22
N GLU A 30 9.11 9.02 -5.65
CA GLU A 30 9.42 7.86 -4.81
C GLU A 30 9.73 6.60 -5.64
N VAL A 31 10.76 6.68 -6.48
CA VAL A 31 11.10 5.63 -7.47
C VAL A 31 11.43 4.28 -6.81
N ALA A 32 11.97 4.28 -5.58
CA ALA A 32 12.24 3.05 -4.84
C ALA A 32 10.98 2.16 -4.70
N ALA A 33 9.79 2.76 -4.56
CA ALA A 33 8.53 2.03 -4.52
C ALA A 33 8.27 1.20 -5.79
N SER A 34 8.69 1.69 -6.96
CA SER A 34 8.57 0.95 -8.22
C SER A 34 9.52 -0.24 -8.29
N PHE A 35 10.75 -0.12 -7.75
CA PHE A 35 11.69 -1.24 -7.69
C PHE A 35 11.19 -2.35 -6.76
N VAL A 36 10.64 -1.98 -5.60
CA VAL A 36 9.99 -2.92 -4.69
C VAL A 36 8.84 -3.64 -5.40
N LEU A 37 7.98 -2.88 -6.09
CA LEU A 37 6.87 -3.47 -6.83
C LEU A 37 7.36 -4.41 -7.95
N ASN A 38 8.43 -4.06 -8.66
CA ASN A 38 9.01 -4.92 -9.68
C ASN A 38 9.49 -6.27 -9.09
N GLY A 39 10.12 -6.26 -7.90
CA GLY A 39 10.51 -7.49 -7.21
C GLY A 39 9.31 -8.33 -6.76
N ILE A 40 8.24 -7.69 -6.30
CA ILE A 40 6.96 -8.38 -6.00
C ILE A 40 6.42 -9.02 -7.28
N LEU A 41 6.34 -8.24 -8.37
CA LEU A 41 5.85 -8.69 -9.66
C LEU A 41 6.66 -9.88 -10.19
N SER A 42 8.00 -9.81 -10.16
CA SER A 42 8.85 -10.89 -10.65
C SER A 42 8.59 -12.21 -9.93
N ILE A 43 8.28 -12.20 -8.63
CA ILE A 43 7.94 -13.43 -7.90
C ILE A 43 6.50 -13.88 -8.23
N ILE A 44 5.51 -12.97 -8.19
CA ILE A 44 4.11 -13.37 -8.34
C ILE A 44 3.73 -13.70 -9.79
N THR A 45 4.49 -13.29 -10.79
CA THR A 45 4.21 -13.60 -12.21
C THR A 45 5.09 -14.71 -12.78
N ASP A 46 6.22 -15.02 -12.14
CA ASP A 46 7.09 -16.12 -12.56
C ASP A 46 6.33 -17.47 -12.45
N PRO A 47 6.13 -18.18 -13.58
CA PRO A 47 5.40 -19.43 -13.63
C PRO A 47 6.14 -20.57 -12.94
N ASP A 48 7.45 -20.48 -12.74
CA ASP A 48 8.31 -21.53 -12.18
C ASP A 48 8.65 -21.30 -10.70
N ASN A 49 8.61 -20.05 -10.23
CA ASN A 49 8.82 -19.72 -8.83
C ASN A 49 7.82 -20.42 -7.89
N LEU A 50 8.33 -21.22 -6.95
CA LEU A 50 7.51 -22.00 -6.00
C LEU A 50 6.65 -21.09 -5.09
N TYR A 51 7.23 -20.02 -4.55
CA TYR A 51 6.49 -19.06 -3.72
C TYR A 51 5.40 -18.37 -4.52
N GLY A 52 5.71 -17.96 -5.76
CA GLY A 52 4.73 -17.41 -6.71
C GLY A 52 3.55 -18.35 -6.95
N LYS A 53 3.80 -19.65 -7.19
CA LYS A 53 2.76 -20.68 -7.36
C LYS A 53 1.86 -20.79 -6.12
N VAL A 54 2.45 -20.88 -4.93
CA VAL A 54 1.70 -20.96 -3.66
C VAL A 54 0.86 -19.70 -3.45
N LEU A 55 1.43 -18.53 -3.68
CA LEU A 55 0.72 -17.26 -3.57
C LEU A 55 -0.46 -17.16 -4.53
N ARG A 56 -0.26 -17.49 -5.82
CA ARG A 56 -1.34 -17.50 -6.83
C ARG A 56 -2.41 -18.55 -6.55
N LYS A 57 -2.08 -19.67 -5.89
CA LYS A 57 -3.07 -20.67 -5.46
C LYS A 57 -3.98 -20.15 -4.34
N ASN A 58 -3.44 -19.32 -3.43
CA ASN A 58 -4.16 -18.89 -2.22
C ASN A 58 -4.78 -17.48 -2.33
N PHE A 59 -4.21 -16.59 -3.13
CA PHE A 59 -4.59 -15.18 -3.18
C PHE A 59 -4.90 -14.69 -4.60
N VAL A 60 -5.55 -13.54 -4.65
CA VAL A 60 -5.66 -12.67 -5.82
C VAL A 60 -4.87 -11.41 -5.55
N PHE A 61 -4.13 -10.94 -6.55
CA PHE A 61 -3.38 -9.69 -6.47
C PHE A 61 -4.09 -8.62 -7.29
N LYS A 62 -4.36 -7.47 -6.66
CA LYS A 62 -4.82 -6.25 -7.33
C LYS A 62 -3.75 -5.19 -7.16
N ILE A 63 -3.28 -4.62 -8.26
CA ILE A 63 -2.07 -3.80 -8.24
C ILE A 63 -2.34 -2.51 -9.01
N VAL A 64 -2.05 -1.37 -8.38
CA VAL A 64 -1.96 -0.07 -9.03
C VAL A 64 -0.49 0.39 -8.99
N PRO A 65 0.26 0.21 -10.08
CA PRO A 65 1.71 0.43 -10.08
C PRO A 65 2.11 1.91 -10.03
N LEU A 66 1.19 2.79 -10.40
CA LEU A 66 1.44 4.22 -10.55
C LEU A 66 0.17 5.02 -10.25
N ILE A 67 0.05 5.55 -9.04
CA ILE A 67 -1.12 6.35 -8.64
C ILE A 67 -1.10 7.75 -9.27
N ASN A 68 0.08 8.36 -9.40
CA ASN A 68 0.23 9.74 -9.87
C ASN A 68 1.07 9.81 -11.18
N PRO A 69 0.52 9.30 -12.29
CA PRO A 69 1.23 9.27 -13.57
C PRO A 69 1.56 10.69 -14.09
N ASP A 70 0.66 11.65 -13.89
CA ASP A 70 0.84 13.02 -14.38
C ASP A 70 2.00 13.73 -13.67
N GLY A 71 2.08 13.59 -12.35
CA GLY A 71 3.19 14.11 -11.56
C GLY A 71 4.52 13.45 -11.95
N VAL A 72 4.51 12.15 -12.27
CA VAL A 72 5.71 11.46 -12.75
C VAL A 72 6.14 11.98 -14.11
N SER A 73 5.21 12.11 -15.06
CA SER A 73 5.50 12.65 -16.39
C SER A 73 6.06 14.07 -16.35
N ARG A 74 5.71 14.86 -15.33
CA ARG A 74 6.17 16.23 -15.13
C ARG A 74 7.41 16.36 -14.23
N GLY A 75 7.96 15.25 -13.75
CA GLY A 75 9.14 15.27 -12.88
C GLY A 75 8.88 15.85 -11.48
N TYR A 76 7.65 15.80 -10.98
CA TYR A 76 7.35 16.22 -9.62
C TYR A 76 7.94 15.25 -8.60
N TYR A 77 8.06 15.69 -7.35
CA TYR A 77 8.52 14.83 -6.26
C TYR A 77 7.37 14.28 -5.41
N ARG A 78 6.43 15.12 -4.97
CA ARG A 78 5.43 14.72 -3.95
C ARG A 78 3.98 14.95 -4.35
N LEU A 79 3.70 16.00 -5.11
CA LEU A 79 2.34 16.49 -5.34
C LEU A 79 1.80 16.02 -6.70
N ASP A 80 0.48 16.09 -6.89
CA ASP A 80 -0.15 15.98 -8.21
C ASP A 80 -0.05 17.30 -9.00
N THR A 81 -0.68 17.35 -10.17
CA THR A 81 -0.73 18.55 -11.03
C THR A 81 -1.46 19.73 -10.43
N ASN A 82 -2.30 19.49 -9.42
CA ASN A 82 -3.08 20.50 -8.70
C ASN A 82 -2.38 20.97 -7.41
N GLY A 83 -1.17 20.48 -7.12
CA GLY A 83 -0.43 20.81 -5.89
C GLY A 83 -0.92 20.04 -4.66
N ASN A 84 -1.72 18.99 -4.83
CA ASN A 84 -2.24 18.17 -3.74
C ASN A 84 -1.28 17.04 -3.37
N ASN A 85 -1.09 16.83 -2.07
CA ASN A 85 -0.54 15.58 -1.57
C ASN A 85 -1.65 14.52 -1.56
N LEU A 86 -1.73 13.72 -2.64
CA LEU A 86 -2.78 12.70 -2.81
C LEU A 86 -2.88 11.70 -1.63
N ASN A 87 -1.78 11.44 -0.92
CA ASN A 87 -1.79 10.60 0.29
C ASN A 87 -2.37 11.32 1.53
N ARG A 88 -3.15 12.38 1.36
CA ARG A 88 -3.95 13.04 2.41
C ARG A 88 -5.45 13.01 2.11
N PHE A 89 -5.85 12.44 0.97
CA PHE A 89 -7.22 12.51 0.47
C PHE A 89 -7.94 11.15 0.40
N TYR A 90 -7.42 10.10 1.03
CA TYR A 90 -8.13 8.81 1.09
C TYR A 90 -9.37 8.84 2.01
N GLY A 91 -9.47 9.84 2.91
CA GLY A 91 -10.64 10.03 3.77
C GLY A 91 -11.91 10.37 2.98
N GLU A 92 -11.85 11.42 2.17
CA GLU A 92 -12.96 11.87 1.33
C GLU A 92 -12.44 12.31 -0.05
N PRO A 93 -11.99 11.36 -0.91
CA PRO A 93 -11.53 11.70 -2.24
C PRO A 93 -12.72 12.16 -3.09
N LYS A 94 -12.48 13.14 -3.95
CA LYS A 94 -13.45 13.67 -4.91
C LYS A 94 -13.04 13.24 -6.31
N LEU A 95 -13.99 12.80 -7.14
CA LEU A 95 -13.69 12.26 -8.46
C LEU A 95 -13.03 13.30 -9.38
N GLU A 96 -13.42 14.57 -9.22
CA GLU A 96 -13.01 15.67 -10.08
C GLU A 96 -11.57 16.12 -9.84
N VAL A 97 -11.10 16.03 -8.58
CA VAL A 97 -9.78 16.55 -8.16
C VAL A 97 -8.83 15.48 -7.66
N HIS A 98 -9.31 14.32 -7.22
CA HIS A 98 -8.51 13.18 -6.73
C HIS A 98 -8.93 11.86 -7.43
N PRO A 99 -9.00 11.81 -8.78
CA PRO A 99 -9.61 10.70 -9.52
C PRO A 99 -8.96 9.34 -9.22
N SER A 100 -7.62 9.30 -9.11
CA SER A 100 -6.89 8.06 -8.82
C SER A 100 -7.19 7.51 -7.43
N ILE A 101 -7.22 8.38 -6.41
CA ILE A 101 -7.56 7.99 -5.03
C ILE A 101 -9.04 7.60 -4.91
N TYR A 102 -9.93 8.32 -5.60
CA TYR A 102 -11.35 7.98 -5.67
C TYR A 102 -11.54 6.56 -6.25
N ALA A 103 -10.93 6.26 -7.39
CA ALA A 103 -11.03 4.95 -8.04
C ALA A 103 -10.47 3.83 -7.17
N ILE A 104 -9.29 4.02 -6.56
CA ILE A 104 -8.69 3.04 -5.65
C ILE A 104 -9.60 2.76 -4.46
N LYS A 105 -10.13 3.82 -3.83
CA LYS A 105 -11.05 3.69 -2.70
C LYS A 105 -12.31 2.91 -3.10
N LYS A 106 -12.88 3.17 -4.28
CA LYS A 106 -14.04 2.41 -4.78
C LYS A 106 -13.73 0.92 -4.95
N VAL A 107 -12.57 0.55 -5.49
CA VAL A 107 -12.17 -0.86 -5.64
C VAL A 107 -11.97 -1.51 -4.26
N LEU A 108 -11.30 -0.84 -3.33
CA LEU A 108 -11.07 -1.38 -1.98
C LEU A 108 -12.39 -1.56 -1.20
N MET A 109 -13.32 -0.60 -1.32
CA MET A 109 -14.66 -0.72 -0.73
C MET A 109 -15.45 -1.87 -1.33
N GLN A 110 -15.39 -2.04 -2.65
CA GLN A 110 -16.02 -3.20 -3.30
C GLN A 110 -15.43 -4.51 -2.77
N LEU A 111 -14.10 -4.63 -2.68
CA LEU A 111 -13.42 -5.82 -2.15
C LEU A 111 -13.77 -6.09 -0.68
N LYS A 112 -13.99 -5.04 0.12
CA LYS A 112 -14.50 -5.14 1.49
C LYS A 112 -15.92 -5.67 1.51
N GLU A 113 -16.83 -5.10 0.72
CA GLU A 113 -18.25 -5.49 0.66
C GLU A 113 -18.43 -6.96 0.29
N ILE A 114 -17.61 -7.49 -0.61
CA ILE A 114 -17.64 -8.91 -0.98
C ILE A 114 -16.80 -9.81 -0.06
N GLY A 115 -16.24 -9.28 1.04
CA GLY A 115 -15.45 -10.02 2.02
C GLY A 115 -14.16 -10.62 1.47
N LYS A 116 -13.52 -9.97 0.49
CA LYS A 116 -12.29 -10.46 -0.15
C LYS A 116 -11.03 -9.68 0.19
N LEU A 117 -11.12 -8.42 0.63
CA LEU A 117 -9.91 -7.66 0.99
C LEU A 117 -9.29 -8.22 2.28
N CYS A 118 -8.03 -8.69 2.23
CA CYS A 118 -7.31 -9.16 3.41
C CYS A 118 -6.08 -8.33 3.76
N ILE A 119 -5.39 -7.75 2.77
CA ILE A 119 -4.18 -6.95 2.95
C ILE A 119 -4.21 -5.77 1.99
N TYR A 120 -3.86 -4.58 2.49
CA TYR A 120 -3.57 -3.38 1.70
C TYR A 120 -2.16 -2.90 2.03
N ILE A 121 -1.31 -2.73 1.01
CA ILE A 121 0.05 -2.21 1.16
C ILE A 121 0.28 -1.09 0.14
N ASP A 122 0.55 0.10 0.66
CA ASP A 122 0.95 1.26 -0.14
C ASP A 122 2.48 1.41 -0.12
N LEU A 123 3.12 1.33 -1.28
CA LEU A 123 4.56 1.35 -1.45
C LEU A 123 5.06 2.79 -1.63
N HIS A 124 5.95 3.20 -0.74
CA HIS A 124 6.54 4.55 -0.65
C HIS A 124 8.07 4.48 -0.61
N ALA A 125 8.69 5.65 -0.70
CA ALA A 125 10.11 5.81 -0.41
C ALA A 125 10.33 6.83 0.69
N HIS A 126 11.21 6.49 1.63
CA HIS A 126 11.54 7.38 2.73
C HIS A 126 12.87 8.07 2.45
N ALA A 127 12.93 9.40 2.58
CA ALA A 127 14.13 10.18 2.21
C ALA A 127 15.14 10.37 3.36
N ALA A 128 14.74 10.19 4.62
CA ALA A 128 15.60 10.48 5.78
C ALA A 128 16.06 9.21 6.55
N ARG A 129 15.12 8.34 6.92
CA ARG A 129 15.39 7.05 7.57
C ARG A 129 15.84 6.02 6.55
N LYS A 130 17.01 5.44 6.77
CA LYS A 130 17.65 4.42 5.91
C LYS A 130 17.04 3.03 6.11
N GLY A 131 17.13 2.19 5.08
CA GLY A 131 16.61 0.82 5.08
C GLY A 131 15.14 0.72 4.67
N CYS A 132 14.56 -0.45 4.90
CA CYS A 132 13.17 -0.77 4.58
C CYS A 132 12.39 -1.05 5.86
N PHE A 133 11.24 -0.43 6.06
CA PHE A 133 10.39 -0.63 7.24
C PHE A 133 8.93 -0.33 6.92
N MET A 134 8.02 -0.72 7.82
CA MET A 134 6.59 -0.52 7.61
C MET A 134 5.99 0.37 8.68
N PHE A 135 5.07 1.23 8.25
CA PHE A 135 4.14 1.85 9.17
C PHE A 135 2.81 1.10 9.11
N GLY A 136 2.31 0.67 10.26
CA GLY A 136 0.95 0.12 10.44
C GLY A 136 0.10 1.02 11.33
N ASN A 137 -1.10 0.59 11.70
CA ASN A 137 -2.02 1.40 12.52
C ASN A 137 -1.96 0.99 14.01
N ALA A 138 -2.28 1.91 14.91
CA ALA A 138 -2.59 1.58 16.30
C ALA A 138 -4.02 1.04 16.35
N LEU A 139 -4.17 -0.25 16.66
CA LEU A 139 -5.46 -0.92 16.69
C LEU A 139 -5.97 -1.03 18.13
N PRO A 140 -7.28 -0.83 18.37
CA PRO A 140 -7.83 -0.81 19.72
C PRO A 140 -7.85 -2.20 20.39
N ASN A 141 -7.89 -3.27 19.60
CA ASN A 141 -7.94 -4.65 20.07
C ASN A 141 -6.55 -5.30 20.03
N ILE A 142 -6.13 -5.93 21.11
CA ILE A 142 -4.80 -6.57 21.22
C ILE A 142 -4.60 -7.71 20.20
N SER A 143 -5.63 -8.51 19.93
CA SER A 143 -5.57 -9.59 18.94
C SER A 143 -5.34 -9.04 17.53
N GLN A 144 -6.08 -7.99 17.17
CA GLN A 144 -5.86 -7.29 15.89
C GLN A 144 -4.48 -6.63 15.84
N GLN A 145 -4.02 -6.05 16.95
CA GLN A 145 -2.69 -5.44 17.02
C GLN A 145 -1.58 -6.49 16.82
N ILE A 146 -1.73 -7.70 17.36
CA ILE A 146 -0.81 -8.82 17.12
C ILE A 146 -0.83 -9.22 15.64
N GLU A 147 -2.01 -9.33 15.03
CA GLU A 147 -2.15 -9.64 13.59
C GLU A 147 -1.43 -8.60 12.72
N ASN A 148 -1.62 -7.31 13.03
CA ASN A 148 -1.00 -6.17 12.36
C ASN A 148 0.54 -6.11 12.53
N LEU A 149 1.09 -6.75 13.57
CA LEU A 149 2.55 -6.88 13.74
C LEU A 149 3.13 -8.11 13.03
N ALA A 150 2.28 -9.12 12.72
CA ALA A 150 2.74 -10.41 12.25
C ALA A 150 3.45 -10.33 10.89
N LEU A 151 2.84 -9.66 9.90
CA LEU A 151 3.43 -9.57 8.56
C LEU A 151 4.81 -8.86 8.57
N PRO A 152 4.95 -7.64 9.14
CA PRO A 152 6.26 -6.99 9.25
C PRO A 152 7.29 -7.85 10.00
N LYS A 153 6.86 -8.60 11.03
CA LYS A 153 7.77 -9.48 11.76
C LYS A 153 8.22 -10.66 10.90
N VAL A 154 7.32 -11.31 10.16
CA VAL A 154 7.66 -12.39 9.22
C VAL A 154 8.60 -11.89 8.13
N ILE A 155 8.40 -10.68 7.60
CA ILE A 155 9.31 -10.08 6.62
C ILE A 155 10.71 -9.93 7.22
N SER A 156 10.84 -9.45 8.46
CA SER A 156 12.16 -9.30 9.12
C SER A 156 12.90 -10.62 9.31
N LEU A 157 12.18 -11.75 9.41
CA LEU A 157 12.79 -13.07 9.54
C LEU A 157 13.29 -13.61 8.20
N ASN A 158 12.83 -13.05 7.09
CA ASN A 158 13.09 -13.53 5.72
C ASN A 158 13.80 -12.49 4.83
N SER A 159 14.17 -11.34 5.37
CA SER A 159 14.85 -10.28 4.64
C SER A 159 15.94 -9.67 5.49
N GLU A 160 17.18 -9.69 4.99
CA GLU A 160 18.31 -9.04 5.66
C GLU A 160 18.11 -7.53 5.77
N ASP A 161 17.43 -6.92 4.80
CA ASP A 161 17.37 -5.46 4.63
C ASP A 161 16.11 -4.81 5.24
N PHE A 162 15.24 -5.60 5.89
CA PHE A 162 13.99 -5.11 6.50
C PHE A 162 14.14 -4.85 8.01
N ASP A 163 14.05 -3.60 8.43
CA ASP A 163 14.21 -3.21 9.83
C ASP A 163 12.87 -3.18 10.58
N PHE A 164 12.58 -4.26 11.31
CA PHE A 164 11.37 -4.32 12.15
C PHE A 164 11.35 -3.27 13.26
N ASN A 165 12.51 -2.91 13.82
CA ASN A 165 12.58 -1.96 14.94
C ASN A 165 12.29 -0.52 14.49
N GLN A 166 12.48 -0.22 13.20
CA GLN A 166 12.07 1.05 12.60
C GLN A 166 10.58 1.10 12.24
N CYS A 167 9.88 -0.03 12.28
CA CYS A 167 8.44 -0.04 12.03
C CYS A 167 7.69 0.75 13.13
N ASN A 168 6.57 1.38 12.77
CA ASN A 168 5.81 2.20 13.71
C ASN A 168 4.29 2.00 13.55
N PHE A 169 3.65 1.66 14.66
CA PHE A 169 2.23 1.34 14.78
C PHE A 169 1.54 2.21 15.84
N SER A 170 2.10 3.39 16.15
CA SER A 170 1.59 4.29 17.19
C SER A 170 0.48 5.19 16.66
N GLU A 171 -0.41 5.62 17.55
CA GLU A 171 -1.46 6.59 17.21
C GLU A 171 -0.85 7.93 16.76
N ASN A 172 0.27 8.34 17.37
CA ASN A 172 1.00 9.55 17.00
C ASN A 172 1.36 9.59 15.51
N ILE A 173 1.81 8.48 14.92
CA ILE A 173 2.17 8.45 13.49
C ILE A 173 0.95 8.43 12.57
N MET A 174 -0.23 8.06 13.08
CA MET A 174 -1.48 8.11 12.33
C MET A 174 -2.05 9.54 12.28
N ASN A 175 -1.87 10.30 13.35
CA ASN A 175 -2.46 11.64 13.50
C ASN A 175 -1.47 12.78 13.19
N ALA A 176 -0.20 12.46 12.94
CA ALA A 176 0.81 13.46 12.62
C ALA A 176 0.40 14.28 11.39
N LYS A 177 0.56 15.60 11.49
CA LYS A 177 0.25 16.56 10.43
C LYS A 177 1.49 16.85 9.59
N ASP A 178 1.29 17.09 8.30
CA ASP A 178 2.36 17.59 7.45
C ASP A 178 2.76 19.00 7.86
N LYS A 179 4.08 19.27 7.83
CA LYS A 179 4.64 20.61 8.10
C LYS A 179 4.08 21.66 7.13
N ASN A 180 3.80 21.25 5.89
CA ASN A 180 3.26 22.08 4.83
C ASN A 180 1.80 21.70 4.59
N GLY A 181 0.86 22.61 4.87
CA GLY A 181 -0.57 22.42 4.62
C GLY A 181 -1.39 21.82 5.77
N GLY A 182 -0.76 21.36 6.86
CA GLY A 182 -1.44 20.97 8.11
C GLY A 182 -2.35 19.73 8.02
N LEU A 183 -2.45 19.08 6.86
CA LEU A 183 -3.26 17.89 6.66
C LEU A 183 -2.69 16.71 7.45
N SER A 184 -3.58 15.99 8.12
CA SER A 184 -3.26 14.83 8.94
C SER A 184 -3.00 13.58 8.11
N ARG A 185 -2.13 12.71 8.61
CA ARG A 185 -1.92 11.34 8.09
C ARG A 185 -3.15 10.45 8.27
N GLU A 186 -4.20 10.88 8.96
CA GLU A 186 -5.49 10.19 8.97
C GLU A 186 -6.06 10.03 7.56
N GLY A 187 -5.79 11.00 6.68
CA GLY A 187 -6.16 10.97 5.26
C GLY A 187 -5.24 10.11 4.38
N SER A 188 -4.25 9.43 4.95
CA SER A 188 -3.37 8.51 4.20
C SER A 188 -4.08 7.22 3.84
N GLY A 189 -3.62 6.56 2.77
CA GLY A 189 -4.17 5.28 2.32
C GLY A 189 -4.23 4.27 3.44
N ARG A 190 -3.12 4.04 4.13
CA ARG A 190 -3.03 3.10 5.25
C ARG A 190 -4.09 3.35 6.34
N VAL A 191 -4.21 4.58 6.82
CA VAL A 191 -5.10 4.91 7.95
C VAL A 191 -6.56 4.94 7.50
N SER A 192 -6.85 5.64 6.40
CA SER A 192 -8.21 5.78 5.89
C SER A 192 -8.80 4.44 5.45
N ILE A 193 -8.01 3.57 4.80
CA ILE A 193 -8.48 2.24 4.39
C ILE A 193 -8.75 1.35 5.59
N TRP A 194 -7.92 1.38 6.62
CA TRP A 194 -8.24 0.68 7.88
C TRP A 194 -9.54 1.20 8.50
N LYS A 195 -9.69 2.52 8.67
CA LYS A 195 -10.90 3.12 9.26
C LYS A 195 -12.19 2.69 8.55
N VAL A 196 -12.18 2.59 7.21
CA VAL A 196 -13.38 2.22 6.45
C VAL A 196 -13.55 0.73 6.22
N THR A 197 -12.50 -0.09 6.32
CA THR A 197 -12.57 -1.53 6.04
C THR A 197 -12.50 -2.42 7.26
N GLY A 198 -11.83 -1.96 8.33
CA GLY A 198 -11.55 -2.74 9.53
C GLY A 198 -10.43 -3.79 9.39
N ILE A 199 -9.78 -3.91 8.22
CA ILE A 199 -8.71 -4.89 8.04
C ILE A 199 -7.49 -4.50 8.90
N PRO A 200 -6.96 -5.39 9.75
CA PRO A 200 -5.76 -5.09 10.54
C PRO A 200 -4.53 -4.83 9.67
N ASN A 201 -4.44 -5.57 8.55
CA ASN A 201 -3.30 -5.55 7.63
C ASN A 201 -3.41 -4.43 6.58
N SER A 202 -3.30 -3.19 7.05
CA SER A 202 -3.24 -1.99 6.20
C SER A 202 -1.94 -1.26 6.49
N TYR A 203 -1.06 -1.17 5.50
CA TYR A 203 0.33 -0.72 5.69
C TYR A 203 0.79 0.32 4.69
N THR A 204 1.77 1.11 5.12
CA THR A 204 2.71 1.80 4.24
C THR A 204 4.06 1.10 4.35
N LEU A 205 4.61 0.62 3.24
CA LEU A 205 5.98 0.11 3.18
C LEU A 205 6.88 1.24 2.68
N GLU A 206 7.88 1.58 3.48
CA GLU A 206 8.81 2.66 3.24
C GLU A 206 10.18 2.06 2.90
N CYS A 207 10.72 2.42 1.73
CA CYS A 207 12.04 1.97 1.29
C CYS A 207 12.95 3.17 1.00
N HIS A 208 14.06 3.25 1.72
CA HIS A 208 15.05 4.29 1.45
C HIS A 208 15.85 3.99 0.18
N TYR A 209 16.46 5.03 -0.41
CA TYR A 209 17.35 4.93 -1.58
C TYR A 209 18.73 4.35 -1.25
N THR A 210 18.96 3.94 -0.01
CA THR A 210 20.24 3.38 0.47
C THR A 210 19.95 2.28 1.47
N ILE A 211 20.92 1.39 1.64
CA ILE A 211 20.86 0.31 2.63
C ILE A 211 20.64 0.84 4.05
N GLY A 212 20.01 0.01 4.88
CA GLY A 212 19.81 0.24 6.30
C GLY A 212 21.11 0.27 7.10
N LEU A 213 21.03 0.73 8.34
CA LEU A 213 22.17 0.77 9.27
C LEU A 213 22.45 -0.60 9.91
N SER A 214 21.49 -1.50 9.86
CA SER A 214 21.53 -2.84 10.43
C SER A 214 21.01 -3.85 9.40
N LYS A 215 21.48 -5.08 9.52
CA LYS A 215 20.97 -6.22 8.77
C LYS A 215 20.44 -7.28 9.73
N ASN A 216 19.35 -7.94 9.34
CA ASN A 216 18.86 -9.08 10.09
C ASN A 216 19.77 -10.29 9.87
N LYS A 217 20.00 -11.04 10.94
CA LYS A 217 20.55 -12.40 10.81
C LYS A 217 19.40 -13.32 10.42
N LEU A 218 19.42 -13.80 9.18
CA LEU A 218 18.47 -14.80 8.74
C LEU A 218 18.81 -16.11 9.44
N THR A 219 17.85 -16.66 10.16
CA THR A 219 17.96 -18.03 10.66
C THR A 219 17.87 -18.96 9.46
N SER A 220 18.93 -19.72 9.21
CA SER A 220 18.92 -20.84 8.28
C SER A 220 18.01 -21.93 8.85
N PHE A 221 16.73 -21.86 8.53
CA PHE A 221 15.86 -23.01 8.60
C PHE A 221 15.57 -23.41 7.16
N PHE A 222 15.86 -24.69 6.87
CA PHE A 222 15.97 -25.36 5.58
C PHE A 222 17.37 -25.30 4.94
#